data_AF-A0A1W2CUV6-F1
#
_entry.id   AF-A0A1W2CUV6-F1
#
_cell.length_a   1.000
_cell.length_b   1.000
_cell.length_c   1.000
_cell.angle_alpha   90.00
_cell.angle_beta   90.00
_cell.angle_gamma   90.00
#
_symmetry.space_group_name_H-M   'P 1'
#
loop_
_entity.id
_entity.type
_entity.pdbx_description
1 polymer ?
#
loop_
_entity_poly.entity_id
_entity_poly.type
_entity_poly.pdbx_seq_one_letter_code
_entity_poly.pdbx_strand_id
1 'polypeptide(L)'
;MNKPLLYQAAMQNVYGKQEQFTRSSITDALFVYLDGEPEPESIARVESHFRNRPLVCMTGAWEEQIKAQYPDAAVYWRTMMKPACRFTIPENTELPKGYFLTGMDKVSFEQHPFSHGENYSSFAAFHAEGSGAVVYYGGEIVAAASSFLSVNKEVELDVSTKETHREKKLASACIAWMLQDCMRRGITVHWDAQNEVSRHLAEKFGFEAETKYSVYWV
;
A
#
# COMPACT_ATOMS: atom_id res chain seq x y z
N MET A 1 -1.94 18.30 -3.07
CA MET A 1 -1.53 16.90 -3.28
C MET A 1 -2.39 16.06 -2.34
N ASN A 2 -3.05 15.01 -2.82
CA ASN A 2 -3.69 14.08 -1.88
C ASN A 2 -2.58 13.44 -1.02
N LYS A 3 -2.89 13.21 0.25
CA LYS A 3 -1.95 12.57 1.15
C LYS A 3 -2.14 11.05 1.06
N PRO A 4 -1.08 10.22 1.13
CA PRO A 4 -1.24 8.77 1.12
C PRO A 4 -2.18 8.28 2.23
N LEU A 5 -2.99 7.23 1.98
CA LEU A 5 -3.95 6.75 2.97
C LEU A 5 -3.25 6.31 4.27
N LEU A 6 -2.07 5.70 4.17
CA LEU A 6 -1.24 5.31 5.32
C LEU A 6 -0.87 6.51 6.21
N TYR A 7 -0.55 7.66 5.61
CA TYR A 7 -0.31 8.90 6.35
C TYR A 7 -1.60 9.41 7.01
N GLN A 8 -2.71 9.41 6.27
CA GLN A 8 -4.02 9.83 6.79
C GLN A 8 -4.51 8.93 7.94
N ALA A 9 -4.24 7.62 7.86
CA ALA A 9 -4.57 6.63 8.87
C ALA A 9 -3.83 6.90 10.19
N ALA A 10 -2.55 7.29 10.10
CA ALA A 10 -1.75 7.66 11.25
C ALA A 10 -2.26 8.94 11.93
N MET A 11 -2.62 9.96 11.14
CA MET A 11 -3.25 11.18 11.68
C MET A 11 -4.55 10.91 12.43
N GLN A 12 -5.25 9.83 12.06
CA GLN A 12 -6.50 9.40 12.69
C GLN A 12 -6.29 8.40 13.82
N ASN A 13 -5.03 8.10 14.19
CA ASN A 13 -4.67 7.09 15.19
C ASN A 13 -5.19 5.67 14.87
N VAL A 14 -5.39 5.36 13.58
CA VAL A 14 -5.83 4.03 13.15
C VAL A 14 -4.61 3.13 12.88
N TYR A 15 -3.56 3.66 12.26
CA TYR A 15 -2.37 2.90 11.90
C TYR A 15 -1.12 3.77 11.93
N GLY A 16 -0.09 3.34 12.65
CA GLY A 16 1.13 4.14 12.84
C GLY A 16 1.00 5.18 13.96
N LYS A 17 2.01 6.04 14.09
CA LYS A 17 2.09 7.08 15.12
C LYS A 17 2.61 8.38 14.52
N GLN A 18 2.09 9.50 15.00
CA GLN A 18 2.57 10.83 14.63
C GLN A 18 3.24 11.50 15.84
N GLU A 19 4.38 12.11 15.59
CA GLU A 19 5.10 12.97 16.52
C GLU A 19 5.11 14.39 15.95
N GLN A 20 4.63 15.34 16.76
CA GLN A 20 4.50 16.74 16.37
C GLN A 20 5.64 17.55 16.98
N PHE A 21 6.27 18.37 16.13
CA PHE A 21 7.26 19.39 16.51
C PHE A 21 6.68 20.79 16.26
N THR A 22 7.49 21.82 16.51
CA THR A 22 7.04 23.22 16.39
C THR A 22 6.64 23.57 14.96
N ARG A 23 7.43 23.15 13.97
CA ARG A 23 7.23 23.47 12.54
C ARG A 23 7.13 22.23 11.65
N SER A 24 7.40 21.05 12.20
CA SER A 24 7.38 19.78 11.47
C SER A 24 6.56 18.71 12.18
N SER A 25 6.28 17.64 11.46
CA SER A 25 5.76 16.40 12.05
C SER A 25 6.44 15.20 11.41
N ILE A 26 6.64 14.15 12.20
CA ILE A 26 7.15 12.86 11.72
C ILE A 26 6.06 11.82 11.95
N THR A 27 5.68 11.12 10.90
CA THR A 27 4.63 10.09 10.97
C THR A 27 5.24 8.73 10.65
N ASP A 28 5.37 7.89 11.67
CA ASP A 28 5.86 6.50 11.57
C ASP A 28 4.69 5.55 11.29
N ALA A 29 4.54 5.15 10.04
CA ALA A 29 3.62 4.13 9.59
C ALA A 29 4.40 3.03 8.86
N LEU A 30 3.90 2.51 7.74
CA LEU A 30 4.70 1.64 6.86
C LEU A 30 5.92 2.41 6.32
N PHE A 31 5.69 3.67 5.95
CA PHE A 31 6.70 4.67 5.62
C PHE A 31 6.84 5.68 6.74
N VAL A 32 7.99 6.35 6.80
CA VAL A 32 8.20 7.49 7.70
C VAL A 32 7.98 8.76 6.89
N TYR A 33 6.85 9.43 7.11
CA TYR A 33 6.52 10.66 6.41
C TYR A 33 7.03 11.87 7.18
N LEU A 34 7.78 12.72 6.49
CA LEU A 34 8.40 13.94 7.02
C LEU A 34 7.63 15.14 6.46
N ASP A 35 6.80 15.78 7.28
CA ASP A 35 5.95 16.91 6.87
C ASP A 35 6.36 18.20 7.61
N GLY A 36 5.99 19.34 7.04
CA GLY A 36 6.38 20.67 7.52
C GLY A 36 7.84 21.04 7.22
N GLU A 37 8.44 21.88 8.07
CA GLU A 37 9.80 22.38 7.91
C GLU A 37 10.78 21.71 8.88
N PRO A 38 11.90 21.14 8.40
CA PRO A 38 12.89 20.51 9.28
C PRO A 38 13.44 21.50 10.31
N GLU A 39 13.59 21.02 11.54
CA GLU A 39 14.14 21.76 12.67
C GLU A 39 15.12 20.85 13.45
N PRO A 40 16.07 21.42 14.22
CA PRO A 40 17.15 20.63 14.83
C PRO A 40 16.67 19.39 15.60
N GLU A 41 15.56 19.51 16.32
CA GLU A 41 14.96 18.41 17.09
C GLU A 41 14.38 17.31 16.20
N SER A 42 13.66 17.68 15.12
CA SER A 42 13.09 16.69 14.21
C SER A 42 14.15 16.03 13.33
N ILE A 43 15.20 16.75 12.93
CA ILE A 43 16.36 16.18 12.24
C ILE A 43 17.06 15.14 13.14
N ALA A 44 17.36 15.52 14.39
CA ALA A 44 17.95 14.61 15.36
C ALA A 44 17.06 13.38 15.63
N ARG A 45 15.73 13.56 15.58
CA ARG A 45 14.78 12.44 15.69
C ARG A 45 14.90 11.47 14.52
N VAL A 46 14.95 11.96 13.28
CA VAL A 46 15.18 11.13 12.08
C VAL A 46 16.48 10.35 12.19
N GLU A 47 17.56 11.03 12.55
CA GLU A 47 18.89 10.42 12.69
C GLU A 47 18.94 9.26 13.69
N SER A 48 18.24 9.41 14.81
CA SER A 48 18.35 8.50 15.94
C SER A 48 17.39 7.32 15.87
N HIS A 49 16.23 7.46 15.21
CA HIS A 49 15.15 6.47 15.28
C HIS A 49 14.69 5.94 13.92
N PHE A 50 14.97 6.64 12.82
CA PHE A 50 14.41 6.32 11.51
C PHE A 50 15.47 5.98 10.45
N ARG A 51 16.73 5.74 10.87
CA ARG A 51 17.72 5.07 10.00
C ARG A 51 17.23 3.67 9.62
N ASN A 52 17.54 3.26 8.39
CA ASN A 52 17.08 2.02 7.77
C ASN A 52 15.55 1.89 7.66
N ARG A 53 14.84 3.02 7.61
CA ARG A 53 13.40 3.08 7.31
C ARG A 53 13.19 3.82 5.99
N PRO A 54 12.10 3.51 5.26
CA PRO A 54 11.79 4.21 4.03
C PRO A 54 11.17 5.59 4.33
N LEU A 55 11.93 6.64 4.08
CA LEU A 55 11.56 8.03 4.35
C LEU A 55 10.85 8.67 3.16
N VAL A 56 9.74 9.36 3.42
CA VAL A 56 8.96 10.12 2.42
C VAL A 56 8.99 11.59 2.81
N CYS A 57 9.65 12.41 1.99
CA CYS A 57 9.69 13.85 2.20
C CYS A 57 8.41 14.47 1.63
N MET A 58 7.54 15.00 2.50
CA MET A 58 6.26 15.62 2.09
C MET A 58 6.44 17.09 1.66
N THR A 59 7.62 17.67 1.94
CA THR A 59 7.99 19.04 1.57
C THR A 59 9.37 19.08 0.93
N GLY A 60 9.61 20.09 0.08
CA GLY A 60 10.92 20.29 -0.54
C GLY A 60 12.02 20.56 0.48
N ALA A 61 11.69 21.21 1.62
CA ALA A 61 12.65 21.47 2.68
C ALA A 61 13.18 20.18 3.33
N TRP A 62 12.31 19.19 3.57
CA TRP A 62 12.75 17.87 4.03
C TRP A 62 13.58 17.14 2.99
N GLU A 63 13.21 17.25 1.71
CA GLU A 63 13.98 16.62 0.62
C GLU A 63 15.40 17.20 0.52
N GLU A 64 15.56 18.52 0.60
CA GLU A 64 16.85 19.19 0.64
C GLU A 64 17.67 18.76 1.86
N GLN A 65 17.05 18.71 3.04
CA GLN A 65 17.71 18.28 4.28
C GLN A 65 18.21 16.83 4.20
N ILE A 66 17.37 15.89 3.75
CA ILE A 66 17.74 14.48 3.62
C ILE A 66 18.87 14.30 2.60
N LYS A 67 18.82 14.98 1.45
CA LYS A 67 19.91 14.91 0.45
C LYS A 67 21.23 15.49 0.95
N ALA A 68 21.18 16.60 1.68
CA ALA A 68 22.38 17.22 2.24
C ALA A 68 23.05 16.31 3.28
N GLN A 69 22.23 15.61 4.07
CA GLN A 69 22.70 14.78 5.16
C GLN A 69 23.11 13.37 4.73
N TYR A 70 22.42 12.80 3.74
CA TYR A 70 22.61 11.46 3.23
C TYR A 70 22.76 11.50 1.70
N PRO A 71 23.89 12.04 1.18
CA PRO A 71 24.09 12.20 -0.26
C PRO A 71 24.11 10.88 -1.03
N ASP A 72 24.46 9.78 -0.36
CA ASP A 72 24.52 8.42 -0.94
C ASP A 72 23.26 7.59 -0.69
N ALA A 73 22.17 8.21 -0.19
CA ALA A 73 20.92 7.52 0.10
C ALA A 73 20.35 6.82 -1.16
N ALA A 74 19.89 5.57 -1.00
CA ALA A 74 19.19 4.91 -2.09
C ALA A 74 17.81 5.56 -2.28
N VAL A 75 17.48 5.90 -3.53
CA VAL A 75 16.22 6.57 -3.87
C VAL A 75 15.36 5.66 -4.73
N TYR A 76 14.15 5.38 -4.24
CA TYR A 76 13.14 4.61 -4.96
C TYR A 76 11.98 5.53 -5.37
N TRP A 77 11.42 5.29 -6.55
CA TRP A 77 10.31 6.10 -7.07
C TRP A 77 9.00 5.34 -6.99
N ARG A 78 7.98 6.00 -6.46
CA ARG A 78 6.61 5.48 -6.35
C ARG A 78 5.65 6.42 -7.06
N THR A 79 4.47 5.91 -7.40
CA THR A 79 3.39 6.70 -7.98
C THR A 79 2.11 6.48 -7.20
N MET A 80 1.65 7.53 -6.53
CA MET A 80 0.32 7.55 -5.94
C MET A 80 -0.72 7.69 -7.05
N MET A 81 -1.67 6.76 -7.09
CA MET A 81 -2.82 6.82 -7.99
C MET A 81 -3.96 7.61 -7.33
N LYS A 82 -4.81 8.24 -8.13
CA LYS A 82 -6.04 8.86 -7.63
C LYS A 82 -6.93 7.77 -6.99
N PRO A 83 -7.45 7.98 -5.77
CA PRO A 83 -8.39 7.04 -5.17
C PRO A 83 -9.64 6.90 -6.04
N ALA A 84 -10.17 5.69 -6.14
CA ALA A 84 -11.33 5.40 -6.99
C ALA A 84 -12.32 4.45 -6.31
N CYS A 85 -13.60 4.58 -6.65
CA CYS A 85 -14.68 3.69 -6.20
C CYS A 85 -15.42 3.01 -7.37
N ARG A 86 -14.91 3.22 -8.60
CA ARG A 86 -15.38 2.61 -9.84
C ARG A 86 -14.15 2.19 -10.63
N PHE A 87 -14.16 0.96 -11.13
CA PHE A 87 -13.00 0.36 -11.77
C PHE A 87 -13.40 -0.27 -13.10
N THR A 88 -12.45 -0.32 -14.02
CA THR A 88 -12.55 -1.16 -15.21
C THR A 88 -12.02 -2.53 -14.83
N ILE A 89 -12.78 -3.59 -15.08
CA ILE A 89 -12.29 -4.96 -14.91
C ILE A 89 -11.86 -5.47 -16.28
N PRO A 90 -10.57 -5.70 -16.54
CA PRO A 90 -10.10 -6.22 -17.81
C PRO A 90 -10.77 -7.56 -18.15
N GLU A 91 -11.09 -7.75 -19.43
CA GLU A 91 -11.53 -9.03 -19.96
C GLU A 91 -10.39 -10.08 -19.84
N ASN A 92 -10.73 -11.37 -19.77
CA ASN A 92 -9.78 -12.50 -19.60
C ASN A 92 -8.99 -12.53 -18.28
N THR A 93 -9.73 -12.58 -17.15
CA THR A 93 -9.18 -12.98 -15.84
C THR A 93 -9.18 -14.50 -15.63
N GLU A 94 -9.43 -15.30 -16.67
CA GLU A 94 -9.36 -16.75 -16.59
C GLU A 94 -7.96 -17.20 -16.19
N LEU A 95 -7.90 -18.07 -15.18
CA LEU A 95 -6.67 -18.60 -14.67
C LEU A 95 -6.25 -19.86 -15.45
N PRO A 96 -4.94 -20.13 -15.58
CA PRO A 96 -4.47 -21.39 -16.14
C PRO A 96 -5.02 -22.59 -15.37
N LYS A 97 -5.12 -23.75 -16.05
CA LYS A 97 -5.58 -24.99 -15.42
C LYS A 97 -4.79 -25.29 -14.14
N GLY A 98 -5.51 -25.64 -13.06
CA GLY A 98 -4.93 -25.99 -11.76
C GLY A 98 -4.79 -24.83 -10.77
N TYR A 99 -4.99 -23.59 -11.22
CA TYR A 99 -5.10 -22.44 -10.33
C TYR A 99 -6.57 -22.20 -9.94
N PHE A 100 -6.80 -21.78 -8.70
CA PHE A 100 -8.15 -21.53 -8.17
C PHE A 100 -8.21 -20.18 -7.45
N LEU A 101 -9.08 -19.29 -7.90
CA LEU A 101 -9.32 -17.98 -7.30
C LEU A 101 -10.49 -18.07 -6.30
N THR A 102 -10.31 -17.47 -5.13
CA THR A 102 -11.40 -17.26 -4.17
C THR A 102 -11.22 -15.95 -3.42
N GLY A 103 -12.32 -15.42 -2.88
CA GLY A 103 -12.24 -14.40 -1.83
C GLY A 103 -11.46 -14.94 -0.63
N MET A 104 -10.74 -14.05 0.04
CA MET A 104 -10.01 -14.37 1.26
C MET A 104 -11.01 -14.62 2.39
N ASP A 105 -11.18 -15.91 2.70
CA ASP A 105 -12.00 -16.40 3.80
C ASP A 105 -11.20 -16.49 5.11
N LYS A 106 -11.83 -17.02 6.16
CA LYS A 106 -11.18 -17.16 7.48
C LYS A 106 -9.90 -18.01 7.40
N VAL A 107 -9.93 -19.11 6.65
CA VAL A 107 -8.80 -20.06 6.58
C VAL A 107 -7.60 -19.46 5.86
N SER A 108 -7.83 -18.73 4.77
CA SER A 108 -6.77 -18.02 4.04
C SER A 108 -6.28 -16.78 4.78
N PHE A 109 -7.17 -16.05 5.46
CA PHE A 109 -6.82 -14.90 6.29
C PHE A 109 -5.88 -15.30 7.44
N GLU A 110 -6.18 -16.38 8.16
CA GLU A 110 -5.38 -16.86 9.30
C GLU A 110 -3.98 -17.36 8.90
N GLN A 111 -3.74 -17.61 7.61
CA GLN A 111 -2.42 -17.98 7.09
C GLN A 111 -1.51 -16.76 6.83
N HIS A 112 -2.08 -15.55 6.78
CA HIS A 112 -1.35 -14.32 6.44
C HIS A 112 -0.41 -14.45 5.22
N PRO A 113 -0.91 -14.91 4.06
CA PRO A 113 -0.07 -15.12 2.89
C PRO A 113 0.59 -13.80 2.49
N PHE A 114 1.92 -13.76 2.43
CA PHE A 114 2.69 -12.54 2.15
C PHE A 114 2.32 -11.36 3.07
N SER A 115 2.02 -11.63 4.34
CA SER A 115 1.58 -10.64 5.34
C SER A 115 0.21 -9.99 5.08
N HIS A 116 -0.56 -10.48 4.11
CA HIS A 116 -1.91 -9.99 3.89
C HIS A 116 -2.81 -10.29 5.10
N GLY A 117 -3.59 -9.29 5.52
CA GLY A 117 -4.51 -9.39 6.66
C GLY A 117 -3.88 -9.16 8.04
N GLU A 118 -2.55 -9.08 8.18
CA GLU A 118 -1.87 -8.93 9.48
C GLU A 118 -2.23 -7.64 10.23
N ASN A 119 -2.59 -6.56 9.51
CA ASN A 119 -2.96 -5.29 10.14
C ASN A 119 -4.41 -5.26 10.67
N TYR A 120 -5.18 -6.34 10.51
CA TYR A 120 -6.53 -6.44 11.05
C TYR A 120 -6.52 -7.23 12.36
N SER A 121 -7.27 -6.77 13.35
CA SER A 121 -7.37 -7.43 14.65
C SER A 121 -8.04 -8.80 14.61
N SER A 122 -8.84 -9.08 13.58
CA SER A 122 -9.52 -10.36 13.38
C SER A 122 -10.04 -10.49 11.94
N PHE A 123 -10.37 -11.73 11.54
CA PHE A 123 -11.09 -11.96 10.28
C PHE A 123 -12.43 -11.23 10.23
N ALA A 124 -13.14 -11.07 11.36
CA ALA A 124 -14.40 -10.34 11.40
C ALA A 124 -14.23 -8.86 11.05
N ALA A 125 -13.16 -8.23 11.55
CA ALA A 125 -12.80 -6.85 11.19
C ALA A 125 -12.42 -6.74 9.71
N PHE A 126 -11.58 -7.65 9.22
CA PHE A 126 -11.22 -7.71 7.80
C PHE A 126 -12.42 -7.89 6.87
N HIS A 127 -13.32 -8.81 7.21
CA HIS A 127 -14.52 -9.07 6.42
C HIS A 127 -15.50 -7.89 6.45
N ALA A 128 -15.57 -7.13 7.55
CA ALA A 128 -16.44 -5.97 7.67
C ALA A 128 -15.91 -4.75 6.91
N GLU A 129 -14.61 -4.48 7.00
CA GLU A 129 -14.02 -3.20 6.58
C GLU A 129 -13.06 -3.33 5.40
N GLY A 130 -12.31 -4.43 5.32
CA GLY A 130 -11.38 -4.74 4.25
C GLY A 130 -12.00 -5.56 3.12
N SER A 131 -11.17 -5.97 2.17
CA SER A 131 -11.51 -6.91 1.10
C SER A 131 -10.24 -7.59 0.58
N GLY A 132 -10.35 -8.79 0.03
CA GLY A 132 -9.22 -9.45 -0.59
C GLY A 132 -9.55 -10.80 -1.19
N ALA A 133 -8.64 -11.27 -2.04
CA ALA A 133 -8.70 -12.55 -2.72
C ALA A 133 -7.34 -13.24 -2.74
N VAL A 134 -7.38 -14.55 -2.88
CA VAL A 134 -6.21 -15.42 -2.97
C VAL A 134 -6.35 -16.36 -4.16
N VAL A 135 -5.20 -16.75 -4.72
CA VAL A 135 -5.11 -17.84 -5.69
C VAL A 135 -4.37 -19.01 -5.09
N TYR A 136 -4.99 -20.18 -5.16
CA TYR A 136 -4.40 -21.46 -4.79
C TYR A 136 -3.79 -22.17 -6.00
N TYR A 137 -2.69 -22.88 -5.78
CA TYR A 137 -2.13 -23.87 -6.71
C TYR A 137 -1.50 -25.02 -5.91
N GLY A 138 -1.94 -26.25 -6.16
CA GLY A 138 -1.43 -27.43 -5.45
C GLY A 138 -1.68 -27.40 -3.93
N GLY A 139 -2.73 -26.71 -3.47
CA GLY A 139 -3.05 -26.55 -2.04
C GLY A 139 -2.36 -25.37 -1.35
N GLU A 140 -1.42 -24.68 -2.01
CA GLU A 140 -0.72 -23.51 -1.47
C GLU A 140 -1.31 -22.21 -2.03
N ILE A 141 -1.31 -21.13 -1.22
CA ILE A 141 -1.58 -19.78 -1.71
C ILE A 141 -0.35 -19.26 -2.46
N VAL A 142 -0.51 -18.91 -3.73
CA VAL A 142 0.59 -18.47 -4.62
C VAL A 142 0.45 -17.03 -5.08
N ALA A 143 -0.72 -16.41 -4.88
CA ALA A 143 -0.93 -14.97 -5.05
C ALA A 143 -2.03 -14.48 -4.12
N ALA A 144 -1.95 -13.22 -3.71
CA ALA A 144 -2.95 -12.55 -2.89
C ALA A 144 -3.05 -11.07 -3.31
N ALA A 145 -4.26 -10.52 -3.27
CA ALA A 145 -4.47 -9.08 -3.23
C ALA A 145 -5.46 -8.79 -2.11
N SER A 146 -5.16 -7.85 -1.24
CA SER A 146 -6.08 -7.44 -0.19
C SER A 146 -5.86 -5.99 0.19
N SER A 147 -6.84 -5.44 0.90
CA SER A 147 -6.66 -4.20 1.65
C SER A 147 -5.57 -4.40 2.71
N PHE A 148 -4.46 -3.67 2.61
CA PHE A 148 -3.42 -3.61 3.63
C PHE A 148 -3.97 -3.03 4.94
N LEU A 149 -4.80 -1.99 4.85
CA LEU A 149 -5.56 -1.40 5.94
C LEU A 149 -6.91 -0.86 5.45
N SER A 150 -7.79 -0.51 6.39
CA SER A 150 -9.07 0.15 6.14
C SER A 150 -9.25 1.35 7.07
N VAL A 151 -9.72 2.48 6.55
CA VAL A 151 -10.10 3.67 7.31
C VAL A 151 -11.32 4.30 6.63
N ASN A 152 -12.42 4.51 7.36
CA ASN A 152 -13.60 5.24 6.87
C ASN A 152 -14.16 4.79 5.50
N LYS A 153 -14.25 3.47 5.25
CA LYS A 153 -14.62 2.87 3.94
C LYS A 153 -13.64 3.17 2.80
N GLU A 154 -12.40 3.47 3.14
CA GLU A 154 -11.29 3.57 2.23
C GLU A 154 -10.26 2.50 2.56
N VAL A 155 -9.65 1.89 1.54
CA VAL A 155 -8.67 0.82 1.72
C VAL A 155 -7.41 1.06 0.90
N GLU A 156 -6.26 0.67 1.43
CA GLU A 156 -4.99 0.67 0.68
C GLU A 156 -4.80 -0.70 0.03
N LEU A 157 -4.76 -0.79 -1.31
CA LEU A 157 -4.57 -2.06 -2.00
C LEU A 157 -3.11 -2.51 -1.94
N ASP A 158 -2.90 -3.76 -1.55
CA ASP A 158 -1.64 -4.46 -1.70
C ASP A 158 -1.82 -5.73 -2.53
N VAL A 159 -0.77 -6.16 -3.23
CA VAL A 159 -0.79 -7.34 -4.09
C VAL A 159 0.57 -8.02 -4.16
N SER A 160 0.55 -9.34 -3.95
CA SER A 160 1.73 -10.20 -3.99
C SER A 160 1.51 -11.42 -4.86
N THR A 161 2.58 -11.90 -5.51
CA THR A 161 2.59 -13.16 -6.26
C THR A 161 3.95 -13.84 -6.10
N LYS A 162 3.93 -15.11 -5.69
CA LYS A 162 5.12 -15.97 -5.55
C LYS A 162 5.90 -15.96 -6.86
N GLU A 163 7.21 -15.77 -6.78
CA GLU A 163 8.06 -15.51 -7.96
C GLU A 163 7.93 -16.57 -9.05
N THR A 164 7.93 -17.85 -8.67
CA THR A 164 7.77 -19.00 -9.57
C THR A 164 6.38 -19.07 -10.25
N HIS A 165 5.41 -18.30 -9.77
CA HIS A 165 4.04 -18.24 -10.27
C HIS A 165 3.70 -16.93 -11.00
N ARG A 166 4.66 -16.02 -11.18
CA ARG A 166 4.48 -14.77 -11.95
C ARG A 166 4.19 -15.03 -13.43
N GLU A 167 3.81 -13.96 -14.13
CA GLU A 167 3.46 -13.91 -15.56
C GLU A 167 2.24 -14.75 -15.97
N LYS A 168 1.44 -15.18 -15.00
CA LYS A 168 0.22 -15.99 -15.20
C LYS A 168 -1.06 -15.23 -14.87
N LYS A 169 -0.99 -13.89 -14.82
CA LYS A 169 -2.10 -12.97 -14.49
C LYS A 169 -2.74 -13.16 -13.10
N LEU A 170 -2.07 -13.88 -12.18
CA LEU A 170 -2.64 -14.19 -10.86
C LEU A 170 -2.92 -12.94 -10.02
N ALA A 171 -1.97 -12.00 -9.98
CA ALA A 171 -2.15 -10.69 -9.35
C ALA A 171 -3.39 -9.98 -9.91
N SER A 172 -3.52 -9.89 -11.24
CA SER A 172 -4.67 -9.26 -11.90
C SER A 172 -5.99 -9.93 -11.54
N ALA A 173 -6.02 -11.25 -11.40
CA ALA A 173 -7.23 -11.97 -11.00
C ALA A 173 -7.63 -11.66 -9.55
N CYS A 174 -6.67 -11.64 -8.60
CA CYS A 174 -6.95 -11.24 -7.22
C CYS A 174 -7.43 -9.78 -7.13
N ILE A 175 -6.76 -8.86 -7.85
CA ILE A 175 -7.16 -7.45 -7.89
C ILE A 175 -8.57 -7.31 -8.46
N ALA A 176 -8.88 -7.97 -9.59
CA ALA A 176 -10.21 -7.93 -10.18
C ALA A 176 -11.29 -8.35 -9.19
N TRP A 177 -11.06 -9.45 -8.45
CA TRP A 177 -11.99 -9.91 -7.42
C TRP A 177 -12.18 -8.87 -6.31
N MET A 178 -11.07 -8.35 -5.75
CA MET A 178 -11.11 -7.36 -4.67
C MET A 178 -11.83 -6.09 -5.10
N LEU A 179 -11.51 -5.56 -6.29
CA LEU A 179 -12.12 -4.35 -6.82
C LEU A 179 -13.62 -4.53 -7.09
N GLN A 180 -14.05 -5.70 -7.58
CA GLN A 180 -15.48 -6.01 -7.73
C GLN A 180 -16.19 -6.03 -6.38
N ASP A 181 -15.59 -6.65 -5.36
CA ASP A 181 -16.16 -6.66 -4.02
C ASP A 181 -16.25 -5.24 -3.42
N CYS A 182 -15.19 -4.45 -3.53
CA CYS A 182 -15.17 -3.05 -3.12
C CYS A 182 -16.25 -2.21 -3.84
N MET A 183 -16.43 -2.38 -5.16
CA MET A 183 -17.51 -1.69 -5.90
C MET A 183 -18.90 -2.05 -5.38
N ARG A 184 -19.17 -3.35 -5.13
CA ARG A 184 -20.47 -3.78 -4.57
C ARG A 184 -20.74 -3.17 -3.19
N ARG A 185 -19.68 -2.96 -2.40
CA ARG A 185 -19.76 -2.42 -1.03
C ARG A 185 -19.62 -0.90 -0.96
N GLY A 186 -19.33 -0.24 -2.08
CA GLY A 186 -19.09 1.20 -2.14
C GLY A 186 -17.83 1.63 -1.36
N ILE A 187 -16.78 0.81 -1.42
CA ILE A 187 -15.47 1.08 -0.79
C ILE A 187 -14.58 1.83 -1.78
N THR A 188 -13.96 2.92 -1.33
CA THR A 188 -12.93 3.63 -2.10
C THR A 188 -11.60 2.90 -1.95
N VAL A 189 -10.91 2.67 -3.05
CA VAL A 189 -9.61 1.99 -3.07
C VAL A 189 -8.53 3.00 -3.40
N HIS A 190 -7.50 3.01 -2.57
CA HIS A 190 -6.21 3.68 -2.78
C HIS A 190 -5.21 2.67 -3.34
N TRP A 191 -4.30 3.17 -4.15
CA TRP A 191 -3.20 2.38 -4.68
C TRP A 191 -1.95 3.25 -4.78
N ASP A 192 -0.99 2.98 -3.90
CA ASP A 192 0.35 3.54 -3.98
C ASP A 192 1.31 2.60 -4.74
N ALA A 193 1.48 2.85 -6.04
CA ALA A 193 2.25 1.98 -6.92
C ALA A 193 3.74 2.03 -6.60
N GLN A 194 4.29 0.89 -6.18
CA GLN A 194 5.69 0.76 -5.76
C GLN A 194 6.71 1.04 -6.87
N ASN A 195 6.35 0.80 -8.13
CA ASN A 195 7.21 0.96 -9.29
C ASN A 195 6.35 1.06 -10.56
N GLU A 196 7.00 1.22 -11.71
CA GLU A 196 6.28 1.37 -12.97
C GLU A 196 5.44 0.16 -13.36
N VAL A 197 5.87 -1.06 -13.05
CA VAL A 197 5.06 -2.26 -13.34
C VAL A 197 3.75 -2.21 -12.55
N SER A 198 3.80 -1.79 -11.28
CA SER A 198 2.62 -1.58 -10.46
C SER A 198 1.74 -0.43 -10.97
N ARG A 199 2.33 0.67 -11.47
CA ARG A 199 1.57 1.80 -12.03
C ARG A 199 0.77 1.38 -13.24
N HIS A 200 1.43 0.75 -14.22
CA HIS A 200 0.77 0.26 -15.43
C HIS A 200 -0.28 -0.82 -15.12
N LEU A 201 -0.08 -1.61 -14.05
CA LEU A 201 -1.09 -2.55 -13.58
C LEU A 201 -2.32 -1.81 -13.03
N ALA A 202 -2.14 -0.79 -12.19
CA ALA A 202 -3.23 0.02 -11.66
C ALA A 202 -4.03 0.73 -12.78
N GLU A 203 -3.34 1.29 -13.78
CA GLU A 203 -3.96 1.93 -14.94
C GLU A 203 -4.89 0.99 -15.73
N LYS A 204 -4.54 -0.30 -15.84
CA LYS A 204 -5.42 -1.30 -16.49
C LYS A 204 -6.76 -1.49 -15.77
N PHE A 205 -6.80 -1.21 -14.47
CA PHE A 205 -8.03 -1.26 -13.67
C PHE A 205 -8.77 0.09 -13.63
N GLY A 206 -8.31 1.09 -14.40
CA GLY A 206 -8.95 2.40 -14.48
C GLY A 206 -8.49 3.40 -13.42
N PHE A 207 -7.41 3.11 -12.68
CA PHE A 207 -6.78 4.11 -11.82
C PHE A 207 -6.02 5.14 -12.66
N GLU A 208 -6.07 6.40 -12.24
CA GLU A 208 -5.31 7.49 -12.88
C GLU A 208 -4.07 7.81 -12.05
N ALA A 209 -2.91 7.92 -12.67
CA ALA A 209 -1.71 8.38 -11.98
C ALA A 209 -1.88 9.83 -11.51
N GLU A 210 -1.53 10.11 -10.26
CA GLU A 210 -1.66 11.45 -9.68
C GLU A 210 -0.31 12.09 -9.40
N THR A 211 0.48 11.47 -8.51
CA THR A 211 1.72 12.07 -8.01
C THR A 211 2.84 11.04 -8.01
N LYS A 212 3.94 11.37 -8.66
CA LYS A 212 5.20 10.63 -8.54
C LYS A 212 6.04 11.24 -7.42
N TYR A 213 6.55 10.41 -6.51
CA TYR A 213 7.35 10.86 -5.37
C TYR A 213 8.50 9.89 -5.08
N SER A 214 9.51 10.41 -4.39
CA SER A 214 10.70 9.68 -3.98
C SER A 214 10.58 9.15 -2.56
N VAL A 215 11.15 7.96 -2.36
CA VAL A 215 11.35 7.33 -1.06
C VAL A 215 12.84 7.16 -0.85
N TYR A 216 13.34 7.71 0.24
CA TYR A 216 14.76 7.67 0.60
C TYR A 216 15.00 6.55 1.60
N TRP A 217 16.02 5.74 1.34
CA TRP A 217 16.56 4.78 2.30
C TRP A 217 17.90 5.30 2.80
N VAL A 218 17.94 5.66 4.08
CA VAL A 218 19.08 6.29 4.77
C VAL A 218 19.65 5.44 5.89
#